data_AF-A0A6J8D4I3-F1
#
_entry.id   AF-A0A6J8D4I3-F1
#
_cell.length_a   1.000
_cell.length_b   1.000
_cell.length_c   1.000
_cell.angle_alpha   90.00
_cell.angle_beta   90.00
_cell.angle_gamma   90.00
#
_symmetry.space_group_name_H-M   'P 1'
#
loop_
_entity.id
_entity.type
_entity.pdbx_description
1 polymer ?
#
loop_
_entity_poly.entity_id
_entity_poly.type
_entity_poly.pdbx_seq_one_letter_code
_entity_poly.pdbx_strand_id
1 'polypeptide(L)'
;MEYTQLQVVGNIESWSRRLFKLCEKKCHYGSNLSFLETCNRLKIIPKGFNLKWTLNLGKVDASHQENVNNILENSSYQLIKESIKVCATQLQEVDSNLTQIHSNIINIFGIDILQEIQQNHENELQKVKDKIKRTKSKKISKLRITQQQKINNRYSN
;
A
#
# COMPACT_ATOMS: atom_id res chain seq x y z
N MET A 1 -32.35 26.08 -32.69
CA MET A 1 -32.22 24.86 -31.86
C MET A 1 -30.76 24.48 -31.81
N GLU A 2 -30.04 24.98 -30.82
CA GLU A 2 -28.65 24.59 -30.55
C GLU A 2 -28.65 23.79 -29.24
N TYR A 3 -28.80 22.47 -29.38
CA TYR A 3 -28.52 21.51 -28.31
C TYR A 3 -27.02 21.18 -28.36
N THR A 4 -26.20 22.12 -27.91
CA THR A 4 -24.74 21.94 -27.93
C THR A 4 -24.27 21.43 -26.56
N GLN A 5 -24.15 20.10 -26.47
CA GLN A 5 -23.10 19.39 -25.73
C GLN A 5 -22.75 19.84 -24.29
N LEU A 6 -23.70 19.79 -23.35
CA LEU A 6 -23.37 19.73 -21.91
C LEU A 6 -23.50 18.28 -21.41
N GLN A 7 -22.63 17.40 -21.91
CA GLN A 7 -22.44 16.08 -21.31
C GLN A 7 -21.54 16.20 -20.07
N VAL A 8 -22.19 16.22 -18.91
CA VAL A 8 -21.69 15.83 -17.58
C VAL A 8 -20.44 16.57 -17.09
N VAL A 9 -20.59 17.86 -16.80
CA VAL A 9 -19.80 18.46 -15.71
C VAL A 9 -20.34 17.85 -14.42
N GLY A 10 -19.65 16.85 -13.87
CA GLY A 10 -20.01 16.31 -12.56
C GLY A 10 -20.16 17.46 -11.56
N ASN A 11 -21.18 17.43 -10.71
CA ASN A 11 -21.36 18.46 -9.68
C ASN A 11 -20.13 18.48 -8.73
N ILE A 12 -19.97 19.57 -7.97
CA ILE A 12 -18.86 19.76 -7.02
C ILE A 12 -18.70 18.54 -6.09
N GLU A 13 -19.81 17.93 -5.67
CA GLU A 13 -19.82 16.74 -4.81
C GLU A 13 -19.15 15.52 -5.47
N SER A 14 -19.38 15.28 -6.76
CA SER A 14 -18.73 14.21 -7.51
C SER A 14 -17.22 14.40 -7.60
N TRP A 15 -16.77 15.63 -7.91
CA TRP A 15 -15.35 15.98 -7.94
C TRP A 15 -14.70 15.88 -6.58
N SER A 16 -15.38 16.38 -5.55
CA SER A 16 -14.99 16.28 -4.14
C SER A 16 -14.76 14.83 -3.72
N ARG A 17 -15.72 13.94 -4.00
CA ARG A 17 -15.60 12.50 -3.71
C ARG A 17 -14.47 11.84 -4.48
N ARG A 18 -14.27 12.21 -5.74
CA ARG A 18 -13.20 11.65 -6.59
C ARG A 18 -11.82 12.07 -6.08
N LEU A 19 -11.66 13.34 -5.70
CA LEU A 19 -10.44 13.86 -5.10
C LEU A 19 -10.12 13.13 -3.78
N PHE A 20 -11.11 13.02 -2.89
CA PHE A 20 -10.96 12.31 -1.63
C PHE A 20 -10.47 10.87 -1.82
N LYS A 21 -11.12 10.10 -2.71
CA LYS A 21 -10.72 8.71 -3.01
C LYS A 21 -9.30 8.61 -3.54
N LEU A 22 -8.83 9.57 -4.34
CA LEU A 22 -7.44 9.58 -4.80
C LEU A 22 -6.46 9.89 -3.65
N CYS A 23 -6.79 10.84 -2.79
CA CYS A 23 -6.00 11.13 -1.59
C CYS A 23 -5.91 9.92 -0.64
N GLU A 24 -7.01 9.18 -0.44
CA GLU A 24 -6.99 7.92 0.31
C GLU A 24 -6.09 6.88 -0.36
N LYS A 25 -6.24 6.66 -1.66
CA LYS A 25 -5.39 5.74 -2.42
C LYS A 25 -3.91 6.11 -2.27
N LYS A 26 -3.55 7.39 -2.38
CA LYS A 26 -2.18 7.88 -2.18
C LYS A 26 -1.66 7.51 -0.79
N CYS A 27 -2.47 7.72 0.25
CA CYS A 27 -2.10 7.36 1.62
C CYS A 27 -1.88 5.85 1.78
N HIS A 28 -2.74 5.04 1.17
CA HIS A 28 -2.62 3.58 1.20
C HIS A 28 -1.38 3.08 0.47
N TYR A 29 -1.14 3.52 -0.77
CA TYR A 29 0.03 3.11 -1.54
C TYR A 29 1.33 3.58 -0.91
N GLY A 30 1.43 4.86 -0.49
CA GLY A 30 2.61 5.38 0.19
C GLY A 30 2.92 4.63 1.49
N SER A 31 1.90 4.29 2.26
CA SER A 31 2.08 3.49 3.47
C SER A 31 2.44 2.03 3.20
N ASN A 32 1.88 1.42 2.16
CA ASN A 32 2.24 0.07 1.75
C ASN A 32 3.69 0.02 1.27
N LEU A 33 4.11 0.97 0.45
CA LEU A 33 5.47 1.11 -0.04
C LEU A 33 6.45 1.20 1.14
N SER A 34 6.27 2.18 2.02
CA SER A 34 7.12 2.38 3.21
C SER A 34 7.20 1.14 4.10
N PHE A 35 6.07 0.43 4.28
CA PHE A 35 6.03 -0.82 5.04
C PHE A 35 6.86 -1.92 4.36
N LEU A 36 6.67 -2.13 3.06
CA LEU A 36 7.36 -3.19 2.30
C LEU A 36 8.86 -2.91 2.18
N GLU A 37 9.26 -1.66 1.94
CA GLU A 37 10.66 -1.23 1.94
C GLU A 37 11.32 -1.48 3.30
N THR A 38 10.60 -1.19 4.39
CA THR A 38 11.08 -1.50 5.74
C THR A 38 11.25 -3.00 5.95
N CYS A 39 10.28 -3.82 5.53
CA CYS A 39 10.38 -5.28 5.59
C CYS A 39 11.57 -5.81 4.78
N ASN A 40 11.76 -5.32 3.55
CA ASN A 40 12.87 -5.71 2.68
C ASN A 40 14.23 -5.33 3.30
N ARG A 41 14.36 -4.10 3.81
CA ARG A 41 15.59 -3.63 4.46
C ARG A 41 15.95 -4.43 5.71
N LEU A 42 14.94 -4.81 6.50
CA LEU A 42 15.13 -5.60 7.72
C LEU A 42 15.22 -7.12 7.48
N LYS A 43 15.13 -7.57 6.21
CA LYS A 43 15.04 -8.99 5.83
C LYS A 43 13.94 -9.72 6.62
N ILE A 44 12.74 -9.14 6.61
CA ILE A 44 11.55 -9.68 7.27
C ILE A 44 10.52 -9.99 6.20
N ILE A 45 10.04 -11.23 6.18
CA ILE A 45 8.91 -11.63 5.33
C ILE A 45 7.60 -11.45 6.11
N PRO A 46 6.74 -10.47 5.75
CA PRO A 46 5.43 -10.33 6.38
C PRO A 46 4.53 -11.53 6.06
N LYS A 47 3.61 -11.87 6.98
CA LYS A 47 2.77 -13.09 6.89
C LYS A 47 2.08 -13.30 5.53
N GLY A 48 1.59 -12.23 4.90
CA GLY A 48 0.91 -12.32 3.60
C GLY A 48 1.83 -12.61 2.41
N PHE A 49 3.15 -12.50 2.59
CA PHE A 49 4.16 -12.79 1.60
C PHE A 49 4.93 -14.08 1.90
N ASN A 50 4.69 -14.69 3.06
CA ASN A 50 5.39 -15.88 3.49
C ASN A 50 4.80 -17.12 2.80
N LEU A 51 5.43 -17.53 1.71
CA LEU A 51 5.07 -18.73 0.98
C LEU A 51 5.29 -19.97 1.84
N LYS A 52 4.41 -20.95 1.70
CA LYS A 52 4.45 -22.20 2.45
C LYS A 52 4.30 -23.37 1.53
N TRP A 53 5.05 -24.43 1.81
CA TRP A 53 4.78 -25.73 1.21
C TRP A 53 3.57 -26.36 1.89
N THR A 54 2.53 -26.71 1.13
CA THR A 54 1.32 -27.34 1.64
C THR A 54 1.14 -28.79 1.19
N LEU A 55 1.99 -29.24 0.26
CA LEU A 55 1.92 -30.60 -0.27
C LEU A 55 2.45 -31.59 0.78
N ASN A 56 1.66 -32.63 1.06
CA ASN A 56 2.06 -33.67 2.01
C ASN A 56 2.59 -34.88 1.25
N LEU A 57 3.91 -35.04 1.21
CA LEU A 57 4.60 -36.14 0.52
C LEU A 57 5.14 -37.22 1.48
N GLY A 58 4.67 -37.27 2.73
CA GLY A 58 5.22 -38.16 3.75
C GLY A 58 6.55 -37.64 4.31
N LYS A 59 7.46 -38.55 4.71
CA LYS A 59 8.78 -38.16 5.25
C LYS A 59 9.68 -37.67 4.11
N VAL A 60 9.84 -36.35 4.04
CA VAL A 60 10.88 -35.69 3.24
C VAL A 60 12.17 -35.70 4.07
N ASP A 61 13.31 -35.99 3.44
CA ASP A 61 14.60 -35.89 4.14
C ASP A 61 14.94 -34.42 4.49
N ALA A 62 15.92 -34.23 5.37
CA ALA A 62 16.29 -32.91 5.84
C ALA A 62 16.86 -32.00 4.73
N SER A 63 17.59 -32.55 3.76
CA SER A 63 18.25 -31.75 2.72
C SER A 63 17.26 -31.25 1.67
N HIS A 64 16.27 -32.06 1.29
CA HIS A 64 15.16 -31.65 0.44
C HIS A 64 14.28 -30.63 1.15
N GLN A 65 14.00 -30.82 2.44
CA GLN A 65 13.25 -29.84 3.23
C GLN A 65 13.97 -28.49 3.29
N GLU A 66 15.29 -28.50 3.46
CA GLU A 66 16.11 -27.28 3.43
C GLU A 66 16.08 -26.61 2.05
N ASN A 67 16.26 -27.36 0.97
CA ASN A 67 16.18 -26.85 -0.40
C ASN A 67 14.82 -26.19 -0.68
N VAL A 68 13.72 -26.81 -0.26
CA VAL A 68 12.39 -26.23 -0.45
C VAL A 68 12.19 -24.97 0.39
N ASN A 69 12.65 -24.97 1.64
CA ASN A 69 12.62 -23.77 2.47
C ASN A 69 13.40 -22.62 1.83
N ASN A 70 14.58 -22.88 1.26
CA ASN A 70 15.38 -21.89 0.55
C ASN A 70 14.66 -21.33 -0.69
N ILE A 71 14.03 -22.18 -1.48
CA ILE A 71 13.23 -21.76 -2.65
C ILE A 71 12.06 -20.88 -2.21
N LEU A 72 11.32 -21.28 -1.18
CA LEU A 72 10.17 -20.54 -0.67
C LEU A 72 10.56 -19.20 -0.06
N GLU A 73 11.66 -19.15 0.70
CA GLU A 73 12.18 -17.93 1.29
C GLU A 73 12.61 -16.93 0.19
N ASN A 74 13.41 -17.39 -0.77
CA ASN A 74 13.83 -16.57 -1.91
C ASN A 74 12.63 -16.04 -2.72
N SER A 75 11.67 -16.91 -3.03
CA SER A 75 10.47 -16.53 -3.78
C SER A 75 9.61 -15.52 -3.00
N SER A 76 9.49 -15.70 -1.68
CA SER A 76 8.79 -14.76 -0.80
C SER A 76 9.43 -13.36 -0.82
N TYR A 77 10.77 -13.29 -0.80
CA TYR A 77 11.49 -12.02 -0.94
C TYR A 77 11.30 -11.38 -2.32
N GLN A 78 11.31 -12.16 -3.40
CA GLN A 78 11.07 -11.62 -4.74
C GLN A 78 9.66 -11.03 -4.86
N LEU A 79 8.65 -11.68 -4.27
CA LEU A 79 7.28 -11.11 -4.22
C LEU A 79 7.23 -9.76 -3.50
N ILE A 80 8.00 -9.58 -2.42
CA ILE A 80 8.11 -8.29 -1.72
C ILE A 80 8.71 -7.23 -2.65
N LYS A 81 9.81 -7.56 -3.34
CA LYS A 81 10.48 -6.63 -4.27
C LYS A 81 9.57 -6.21 -5.43
N GLU A 82 8.86 -7.16 -6.03
CA GLU A 82 7.90 -6.85 -7.09
C GLU A 82 6.73 -6.01 -6.57
N SER A 83 6.23 -6.30 -5.36
CA SER A 83 5.16 -5.49 -4.75
C SER A 83 5.58 -4.07 -4.40
N ILE A 84 6.87 -3.85 -4.07
CA ILE A 84 7.45 -2.50 -3.92
C ILE A 84 7.35 -1.74 -5.25
N LYS A 85 7.77 -2.36 -6.35
CA LYS A 85 7.69 -1.75 -7.69
C LYS A 85 6.24 -1.40 -8.05
N VAL A 86 5.31 -2.34 -7.86
CA VAL A 86 3.88 -2.11 -8.11
C VAL A 86 3.36 -0.94 -7.28
N CYS A 87 3.69 -0.87 -5.98
CA CYS A 87 3.28 0.26 -5.15
C CYS A 87 3.87 1.59 -5.63
N ALA A 88 5.13 1.62 -6.06
CA ALA A 88 5.78 2.82 -6.58
C ALA A 88 5.13 3.30 -7.89
N THR A 89 4.87 2.40 -8.84
CA THR A 89 4.17 2.73 -10.09
C THR A 89 2.76 3.26 -9.81
N GLN A 90 2.01 2.59 -8.94
CA GLN A 90 0.65 3.01 -8.58
C GLN A 90 0.63 4.36 -7.85
N LEU A 91 1.65 4.66 -7.05
CA LEU A 91 1.78 5.96 -6.40
C LEU A 91 2.01 7.08 -7.42
N GLN A 92 2.89 6.86 -8.40
CA GLN A 92 3.10 7.79 -9.52
C GLN A 92 1.82 8.03 -10.32
N GLU A 93 1.06 6.97 -10.62
CA GLU A 93 -0.22 7.07 -11.33
C GLU A 93 -1.25 7.89 -10.52
N VAL A 94 -1.34 7.65 -9.21
CA VAL A 94 -2.24 8.42 -8.33
C VAL A 94 -1.81 9.89 -8.26
N ASP A 95 -0.51 10.17 -8.19
CA ASP A 95 0.00 11.56 -8.19
C ASP A 95 -0.33 12.28 -9.50
N SER A 96 -0.16 11.62 -10.64
CA SER A 96 -0.57 12.16 -11.94
C SER A 96 -2.08 12.45 -11.98
N ASN A 97 -2.90 11.51 -11.52
CA ASN A 97 -4.34 11.67 -11.48
C ASN A 97 -4.79 12.79 -10.53
N LEU A 98 -4.10 12.98 -9.40
CA LEU A 98 -4.37 14.09 -8.46
C LEU A 98 -4.07 15.43 -9.12
N THR A 99 -2.93 15.58 -9.78
CA THR A 99 -2.59 16.79 -10.53
C THR A 99 -3.66 17.10 -11.57
N GLN A 100 -4.08 16.09 -12.35
CA GLN A 100 -5.12 16.27 -13.37
C GLN A 100 -6.46 16.70 -12.76
N ILE A 101 -6.89 16.08 -11.64
CA ILE A 101 -8.14 16.46 -10.97
C ILE A 101 -8.04 17.88 -10.40
N HIS A 102 -6.93 18.26 -9.79
CA HIS A 102 -6.72 19.62 -9.30
C HIS A 102 -6.86 20.63 -10.44
N SER A 103 -6.18 20.40 -11.56
CA SER A 103 -6.28 21.27 -12.74
C SER A 103 -7.72 21.35 -13.27
N ASN A 104 -8.44 20.23 -13.33
CA ASN A 104 -9.83 20.22 -13.77
C ASN A 104 -10.75 21.02 -12.84
N ILE A 105 -10.60 20.85 -11.52
CA ILE A 105 -11.41 21.60 -10.54
C ILE A 105 -11.11 23.10 -10.64
N ILE A 106 -9.83 23.49 -10.71
CA ILE A 106 -9.43 24.89 -10.86
C ILE A 106 -10.00 25.49 -12.14
N ASN A 107 -9.93 24.77 -13.26
CA ASN A 107 -10.41 25.27 -14.55
C ASN A 107 -11.95 25.39 -14.63
N ILE A 108 -12.69 24.53 -13.92
CA ILE A 108 -14.15 24.49 -13.99
C ILE A 108 -14.80 25.38 -12.91
N PHE A 109 -14.26 25.35 -11.69
CA PHE A 109 -14.89 25.94 -10.50
C PHE A 109 -14.05 27.01 -9.82
N GLY A 110 -12.78 27.15 -10.19
CA GLY A 110 -11.84 28.07 -9.54
C GLY A 110 -11.05 27.43 -8.39
N ILE A 111 -10.00 28.14 -7.96
CA ILE A 111 -9.09 27.69 -6.91
C ILE A 111 -9.74 27.65 -5.52
N ASP A 112 -10.67 28.55 -5.25
CA ASP A 112 -11.36 28.64 -3.94
C ASP A 112 -12.18 27.38 -3.66
N ILE A 113 -12.86 26.84 -4.68
CA ILE A 113 -13.61 25.59 -4.58
C ILE A 113 -12.68 24.39 -4.34
N LEU A 114 -11.49 24.36 -4.97
CA LEU A 114 -10.50 23.32 -4.67
C LEU A 114 -10.08 23.38 -3.20
N GLN A 115 -9.82 24.58 -2.66
CA GLN A 115 -9.42 24.77 -1.27
C GLN A 115 -10.54 24.35 -0.31
N GLU A 116 -11.78 24.74 -0.59
CA GLU A 116 -12.95 24.35 0.19
C GLU A 116 -13.12 22.83 0.25
N ILE A 117 -13.03 22.15 -0.91
CA ILE A 117 -13.08 20.68 -0.98
C ILE A 117 -11.95 20.07 -0.13
N GLN A 118 -10.73 20.58 -0.25
CA GLN A 118 -9.58 20.06 0.50
C GLN A 118 -9.76 20.23 2.01
N GLN A 119 -10.25 21.39 2.44
CA GLN A 119 -10.52 21.68 3.85
C GLN A 119 -11.63 20.78 4.41
N ASN A 120 -12.71 20.56 3.65
CA ASN A 120 -13.81 19.68 4.05
C ASN A 120 -13.35 18.24 4.30
N HIS A 121 -12.36 17.78 3.54
CA HIS A 121 -11.82 16.42 3.64
C HIS A 121 -10.59 16.26 4.52
N GLU A 122 -10.01 17.35 5.02
CA GLU A 122 -8.74 17.32 5.74
C GLU A 122 -8.81 16.43 6.99
N ASN A 123 -9.86 16.59 7.79
CA ASN A 123 -10.08 15.82 9.01
C ASN A 123 -10.28 14.33 8.73
N GLU A 124 -11.04 13.99 7.69
CA GLU A 124 -11.28 12.59 7.30
C GLU A 124 -10.00 11.94 6.79
N LEU A 125 -9.27 12.64 5.92
CA LEU A 125 -8.00 12.17 5.40
C LEU A 125 -6.95 12.00 6.50
N GLN A 126 -6.94 12.89 7.49
CA GLN A 126 -6.06 12.78 8.65
C GLN A 126 -6.39 11.54 9.50
N LYS A 127 -7.68 11.26 9.74
CA LYS A 127 -8.11 10.02 10.42
C LYS A 127 -7.65 8.78 9.65
N VAL A 128 -7.73 8.78 8.32
CA VAL A 128 -7.24 7.68 7.47
C VAL A 128 -5.73 7.51 7.63
N LYS A 129 -4.94 8.58 7.52
CA LYS A 129 -3.48 8.56 7.71
C LYS A 129 -3.09 8.00 9.08
N ASP A 130 -3.75 8.46 10.15
CA ASP A 130 -3.47 8.01 11.51
C ASP A 130 -3.82 6.54 11.73
N LYS A 131 -4.96 6.09 11.23
CA LYS A 131 -5.37 4.68 11.27
C LYS A 131 -4.34 3.81 10.57
N ILE A 132 -3.96 4.18 9.35
CA ILE A 132 -2.97 3.45 8.54
C ILE A 132 -1.61 3.39 9.27
N LYS A 133 -1.12 4.53 9.77
CA LYS A 133 0.14 4.62 10.51
C LYS A 133 0.13 3.71 11.74
N ARG A 134 -0.91 3.80 12.57
CA ARG A 134 -1.08 2.94 13.76
C ARG A 134 -1.07 1.45 13.38
N THR A 135 -1.79 1.06 12.33
CA THR A 135 -1.84 -0.34 11.87
C THR A 135 -0.48 -0.83 11.39
N LYS A 136 0.26 -0.06 10.59
CA LYS A 136 1.57 -0.46 10.07
C LYS A 136 2.64 -0.50 11.16
N SER A 137 2.67 0.49 12.06
CA SER A 137 3.59 0.47 13.21
C SER A 137 3.39 -0.76 14.08
N LYS A 138 2.12 -1.12 14.38
CA LYS A 138 1.78 -2.36 15.11
C LYS A 138 2.20 -3.62 14.35
N LYS A 139 2.13 -3.63 13.02
CA LYS A 139 2.60 -4.77 12.21
C LYS A 139 4.11 -4.91 12.27
N ILE A 140 4.86 -3.82 12.12
CA ILE A 140 6.33 -3.83 12.17
C ILE A 140 6.82 -4.26 13.56
N SER A 141 6.24 -3.73 14.64
CA SER A 141 6.65 -4.11 15.99
C SER A 141 6.45 -5.60 16.26
N LYS A 142 5.29 -6.17 15.88
CA LYS A 142 5.04 -7.61 15.98
C LYS A 142 6.04 -8.43 15.18
N LEU A 143 6.33 -8.01 13.94
CA LEU A 143 7.28 -8.72 13.08
C LEU A 143 8.71 -8.72 13.66
N ARG A 144 9.16 -7.60 14.24
CA ARG A 144 10.46 -7.53 14.92
C ARG A 144 10.54 -8.47 16.12
N ILE A 145 9.50 -8.52 16.95
CA ILE A 145 9.43 -9.43 18.10
C ILE A 145 9.51 -10.89 17.63
N THR A 146 8.73 -11.26 16.62
CA THR A 146 8.77 -12.63 16.06
C THR A 146 10.14 -12.97 15.47
N GLN A 147 10.81 -12.03 14.80
CA GLN A 147 12.16 -12.24 14.28
C GLN A 147 13.17 -12.45 15.42
N GLN A 148 13.11 -11.63 16.47
CA GLN A 148 13.98 -11.76 17.64
C GLN A 148 13.80 -13.11 18.34
N GLN A 149 12.55 -13.57 18.49
CA GLN A 149 12.25 -14.89 19.07
C GLN A 149 12.83 -16.03 18.23
N LYS A 150 12.71 -15.96 16.89
CA LYS A 150 13.32 -16.96 15.99
C LYS A 150 14.84 -17.00 16.12
N ILE A 151 15.47 -15.82 16.26
CA ILE A 151 16.91 -15.70 16.46
C ILE A 151 17.29 -16.35 17.80
N ASN A 152 16.67 -15.97 18.90
CA ASN A 152 16.98 -16.51 20.22
C ASN A 152 16.82 -18.05 20.27
N ASN A 153 15.74 -18.58 19.67
CA ASN A 153 15.50 -20.03 19.63
C ASN A 153 16.53 -20.79 18.77
N ARG A 154 17.21 -20.15 17.82
CA ARG A 154 18.30 -20.77 17.05
C ARG A 154 19.63 -20.82 17.83
N TYR A 155 19.81 -19.97 18.83
CA TYR A 155 21.03 -19.91 19.66
C TYR A 155 20.84 -20.53 21.06
N SER A 156 19.70 -21.16 21.33
CA SER A 156 19.39 -21.87 22.59
C SER A 156 19.29 -23.39 22.44
N ASN A 157 19.60 -23.91 21.25
CA ASN A 157 19.77 -25.34 20.93
C ASN A 157 21.19 -25.55 20.40
#